data_AF-A0A352SNK0-F1
#
_entry.id   AF-A0A352SNK0-F1
#
_cell.length_a   1.000
_cell.length_b   1.000
_cell.length_c   1.000
_cell.angle_alpha   90.00
_cell.angle_beta   90.00
_cell.angle_gamma   90.00
#
_symmetry.space_group_name_H-M   'P 1'
#
loop_
_entity.id
_entity.type
_entity.pdbx_description
1 polymer ?
#
loop_
_entity_poly.entity_id
_entity_poly.type
_entity_poly.pdbx_seq_one_letter_code
_entity_poly.pdbx_strand_id
1 'polypeptide(L)'
;GERHVVWLGPDEFLIICEAGKDAELASTLESTLKTQHCAVTNITDALAAFHLKGTAVRQVLAKGCAIDLHPGSFTSGDAAQTLLSHAAVTMLAVA
;
A
#
# COMPACT_ATOMS: atom_id res chain seq x y z
N GLY A 1 6.23 -3.11 -15.27
CA GLY A 1 6.27 -1.81 -14.57
C GLY A 1 6.14 -2.07 -13.10
N GLU A 2 6.71 -1.20 -12.27
CA GLU A 2 6.57 -1.28 -10.82
C GLU A 2 5.14 -0.84 -10.45
N ARG A 3 4.20 -1.79 -10.46
CA ARG A 3 2.84 -1.57 -10.00
C ARG A 3 2.53 -2.54 -8.88
N HIS A 4 1.97 -2.01 -7.79
CA HIS A 4 1.50 -2.81 -6.67
C HIS A 4 0.00 -2.64 -6.55
N VAL A 5 -0.70 -3.75 -6.32
CA VAL A 5 -2.12 -3.76 -5.95
C VAL A 5 -2.18 -4.25 -4.52
N VAL A 6 -2.58 -3.36 -3.61
CA VAL A 6 -2.63 -3.62 -2.18
C VAL A 6 -4.08 -3.81 -1.77
N TRP A 7 -4.38 -4.94 -1.16
CA TRP A 7 -5.70 -5.22 -0.60
C TRP A 7 -5.86 -4.49 0.74
N LEU A 8 -6.86 -3.62 0.85
CA LEU A 8 -7.18 -2.88 2.09
C LEU A 8 -8.43 -3.44 2.78
N GLY A 9 -9.33 -4.04 2.00
CA GLY A 9 -10.55 -4.66 2.49
C GLY A 9 -11.26 -5.42 1.37
N PRO A 10 -12.37 -6.12 1.66
CA PRO A 10 -13.07 -6.99 0.70
C PRO A 10 -13.37 -6.36 -0.66
N ASP A 11 -13.59 -5.04 -0.69
CA ASP A 11 -13.93 -4.23 -1.86
C ASP A 11 -13.03 -2.99 -2.02
N GLU A 12 -11.92 -2.90 -1.29
CA GLU A 12 -11.04 -1.72 -1.29
C GLU A 12 -9.59 -2.08 -1.63
N PHE A 13 -9.02 -1.35 -2.59
CA PHE A 13 -7.67 -1.56 -3.08
C PHE A 13 -6.91 -0.25 -3.21
N LEU A 14 -5.64 -0.25 -2.80
CA LEU A 14 -4.68 0.81 -3.11
C LEU A 14 -3.78 0.36 -4.25
N ILE A 15 -3.79 1.11 -5.36
CA ILE A 15 -2.94 0.83 -6.51
C ILE A 15 -1.81 1.85 -6.55
N ILE A 16 -0.58 1.36 -6.49
CA ILE A 16 0.64 2.16 -6.57
C ILE A 16 1.22 1.96 -7.97
N CYS A 17 1.62 3.06 -8.61
CA CYS A 17 2.24 3.04 -9.93
C CYS A 17 3.37 4.06 -10.05
N GLU A 18 4.06 4.02 -11.18
CA GLU A 18 5.12 4.97 -11.53
C GLU A 18 4.59 6.42 -11.54
N ALA A 19 5.41 7.36 -11.07
CA ALA A 19 5.04 8.77 -11.02
C ALA A 19 4.67 9.31 -12.42
N GLY A 20 3.56 10.06 -12.50
CA GLY A 20 3.04 10.61 -13.75
C GLY A 20 2.24 9.60 -14.60
N LYS A 21 2.01 8.37 -14.10
CA LYS A 21 1.13 7.38 -14.74
C LYS A 21 -0.24 7.26 -14.08
N ASP A 22 -0.49 8.00 -13.02
CA ASP A 22 -1.71 7.99 -12.22
C ASP A 22 -2.96 8.36 -13.05
N ALA A 23 -2.91 9.42 -13.85
CA ALA A 23 -4.04 9.83 -14.70
C ALA A 23 -4.37 8.80 -15.80
N GLU A 24 -3.35 8.26 -16.46
CA GLU A 24 -3.50 7.21 -17.49
C GLU A 24 -4.12 5.93 -16.89
N LEU A 25 -3.63 5.55 -15.70
CA LEU A 25 -4.10 4.37 -14.98
C LEU A 25 -5.55 4.55 -14.51
N ALA A 26 -5.89 5.70 -13.91
CA ALA A 26 -7.25 5.99 -13.47
C ALA A 26 -8.25 5.91 -14.62
N SER A 27 -7.95 6.56 -15.76
CA SER A 27 -8.79 6.50 -16.96
C SER A 27 -8.95 5.07 -17.51
N THR A 28 -7.87 4.27 -17.47
CA THR A 28 -7.92 2.86 -17.88
C THR A 28 -8.82 2.04 -16.96
N LEU A 29 -8.74 2.23 -15.65
CA LEU A 29 -9.59 1.53 -14.68
C LEU A 29 -11.06 1.93 -14.83
N GLU A 30 -11.36 3.22 -14.91
CA GLU A 30 -12.73 3.73 -15.08
C GLU A 30 -13.38 3.20 -16.36
N SER A 31 -12.65 3.21 -17.48
CA SER A 31 -13.16 2.70 -18.75
C SER A 31 -13.37 1.19 -18.76
N THR A 32 -12.46 0.43 -18.13
CA THR A 32 -12.53 -1.04 -18.05
C THR A 32 -13.64 -1.49 -17.11
N LEU A 33 -13.85 -0.78 -16.00
CA LEU A 33 -14.81 -1.12 -14.96
C LEU A 33 -16.15 -0.40 -15.09
N LYS A 34 -16.40 0.32 -16.19
CA LYS A 34 -17.60 1.15 -16.42
C LYS A 34 -18.96 0.49 -16.18
N THR A 35 -19.04 -0.84 -16.23
CA THR A 35 -20.28 -1.62 -16.02
C THR A 35 -20.40 -2.19 -14.61
N GLN A 36 -19.35 -2.06 -13.80
CA GLN A 36 -19.28 -2.54 -12.42
C GLN A 36 -19.61 -1.40 -11.47
N HIS A 37 -20.10 -1.74 -10.28
CA HIS A 37 -20.23 -0.77 -9.20
C HIS A 37 -18.85 -0.54 -8.58
N CYS A 38 -18.16 0.52 -9.01
CA CYS A 38 -16.82 0.86 -8.52
C CYS A 38 -16.62 2.37 -8.42
N ALA A 39 -15.65 2.78 -7.61
CA ALA A 39 -15.11 4.13 -7.59
C ALA A 39 -13.60 4.08 -7.83
N VAL A 40 -13.09 4.97 -8.67
CA VAL A 40 -11.65 5.18 -8.87
C VAL A 40 -11.34 6.58 -8.37
N THR A 41 -10.40 6.71 -7.43
CA THR A 41 -10.05 8.00 -6.85
C THR A 41 -8.54 8.16 -6.83
N ASN A 42 -8.05 9.21 -7.47
CA ASN A 42 -6.64 9.57 -7.39
C ASN A 42 -6.36 10.20 -6.04
N ILE A 43 -5.48 9.58 -5.26
CA ILE A 43 -5.07 10.03 -3.92
C ILE A 43 -3.56 10.31 -3.84
N THR A 44 -2.90 10.55 -4.98
CA THR A 44 -1.44 10.73 -5.05
C THR A 44 -0.94 11.82 -4.12
N ASP A 45 -1.65 12.94 -4.02
CA ASP A 45 -1.29 14.06 -3.14
C ASP A 45 -1.68 13.87 -1.67
N ALA A 46 -2.46 12.83 -1.34
CA ALA A 46 -2.96 12.58 0.01
C ALA A 46 -2.01 11.73 0.86
N LEU A 47 -1.06 11.02 0.23
CA LEU A 47 -0.18 10.06 0.89
C LEU A 47 1.29 10.34 0.59
N ALA A 48 2.14 10.07 1.59
CA ALA A 48 3.59 10.02 1.41
C ALA A 48 4.08 8.58 1.57
N ALA A 49 4.98 8.15 0.68
CA ALA A 49 5.57 6.82 0.72
C ALA A 49 7.02 6.89 1.21
N PHE A 50 7.36 6.04 2.19
CA PHE A 50 8.72 5.89 2.70
C PHE A 50 9.19 4.46 2.45
N HIS A 51 10.28 4.31 1.71
CA HIS A 51 10.90 3.01 1.48
C HIS A 51 12.07 2.81 2.45
N LEU A 52 11.94 1.85 3.36
CA LEU A 52 12.94 1.56 4.40
C LEU A 52 13.77 0.33 4.01
N LYS A 53 15.11 0.42 4.11
CA LYS A 53 16.04 -0.69 3.85
C LYS A 53 16.98 -0.89 5.03
N GLY A 54 17.44 -2.13 5.21
CA GLY A 54 18.44 -2.51 6.20
C GLY A 54 17.98 -3.60 7.16
N THR A 55 18.94 -4.24 7.83
CA THR A 55 18.70 -5.38 8.72
C THR A 55 17.92 -5.02 9.98
N ALA A 56 17.87 -3.74 10.33
CA ALA A 56 17.21 -3.23 11.54
C ALA A 56 15.77 -2.72 11.32
N VAL A 57 15.25 -2.74 10.08
CA VAL A 57 13.96 -2.11 9.74
C VAL A 57 12.81 -2.68 10.57
N ARG A 58 12.73 -4.00 10.70
CA ARG A 58 11.69 -4.67 11.50
C ARG A 58 11.77 -4.27 12.96
N GLN A 59 12.97 -4.21 13.54
CA GLN A 59 13.18 -3.80 14.93
C GLN A 59 12.82 -2.32 15.15
N VAL A 60 13.04 -1.45 14.16
CA VAL A 60 12.67 -0.04 14.24
C VAL A 60 11.15 0.12 14.20
N LEU A 61 10.48 -0.50 13.24
CA LEU A 61 9.03 -0.44 13.08
C LEU A 61 8.29 -1.05 14.28
N ALA A 62 8.82 -2.14 14.85
CA ALA A 62 8.25 -2.79 16.03
C ALA A 62 8.21 -1.90 17.28
N LYS A 63 8.99 -0.80 17.33
CA LYS A 63 8.93 0.16 18.46
C LYS A 63 7.64 0.99 18.49
N GLY A 64 6.95 1.10 17.35
CA GLY A 64 5.76 1.94 17.22
C GLY A 64 4.56 1.22 16.66
N CYS A 65 4.67 -0.05 16.32
CA CYS A 65 3.63 -0.82 15.66
C CYS A 65 3.23 -2.06 16.46
N ALA A 66 1.95 -2.40 16.46
CA ALA A 66 1.42 -3.54 17.21
C ALA A 66 1.36 -4.85 16.40
N ILE A 67 1.51 -4.79 15.07
CA ILE A 67 1.46 -5.99 14.23
C ILE A 67 2.73 -6.83 14.39
N ASP A 68 2.61 -8.14 14.23
CA ASP A 68 3.75 -9.04 14.28
C ASP A 68 4.61 -8.89 13.01
N LEU A 69 5.74 -8.21 13.16
CA LEU A 69 6.72 -8.01 12.09
C LEU A 69 7.78 -9.12 12.03
N HIS A 70 7.56 -10.27 12.67
CA HIS A 70 8.47 -11.41 12.55
C HIS A 70 8.57 -11.87 11.07
N PRO A 71 9.77 -12.24 10.56
CA PRO A 71 9.94 -12.65 9.16
C PRO A 71 9.10 -13.86 8.73
N GLY A 72 8.63 -14.69 9.67
CA GLY A 72 7.73 -15.81 9.40
C GLY A 72 6.24 -15.46 9.42
N SER A 73 5.87 -14.26 9.88
CA SER A 73 4.47 -13.81 10.03
C SER A 73 4.10 -12.71 9.04
N PHE A 74 5.01 -11.77 8.79
CA PHE A 74 4.85 -10.67 7.84
C PHE A 74 5.95 -10.75 6.77
N THR A 75 5.65 -11.50 5.73
CA THR A 75 6.52 -11.95 4.63
C THR A 75 6.39 -11.06 3.40
N SER A 76 7.27 -11.24 2.42
CA SER A 76 7.21 -10.48 1.16
C SER A 76 5.87 -10.68 0.46
N GLY A 77 5.22 -9.59 0.04
CA GLY A 77 3.88 -9.57 -0.54
C GLY A 77 2.78 -9.23 0.46
N ASP A 78 3.05 -9.33 1.78
CA ASP A 78 2.07 -9.00 2.80
C ASP A 78 1.87 -7.48 2.92
N ALA A 79 0.64 -7.10 3.23
CA ALA A 79 0.28 -5.72 3.55
C ALA A 79 -0.65 -5.66 4.75
N ALA A 80 -0.57 -4.59 5.52
CA ALA A 80 -1.44 -4.35 6.66
C ALA A 80 -1.71 -2.86 6.86
N GLN A 81 -2.96 -2.52 7.18
CA GLN A 81 -3.29 -1.22 7.77
C GLN A 81 -3.08 -1.31 9.29
N THR A 82 -2.34 -0.35 9.84
CA THR A 82 -1.94 -0.36 11.25
C THR A 82 -1.67 1.06 11.76
N LEU A 83 -1.38 1.18 13.05
CA LEU A 83 -0.78 2.37 13.63
C LEU A 83 0.73 2.22 13.71
N LEU A 84 1.46 3.29 13.40
CA LEU A 84 2.88 3.47 13.70
C LEU A 84 3.02 4.73 14.55
N SER A 85 3.33 4.58 15.84
CA SER A 85 3.45 5.68 16.80
C SER A 85 2.24 6.62 16.76
N HIS A 86 1.03 6.05 16.82
CA HIS A 86 -0.27 6.73 16.73
C HIS A 86 -0.67 7.31 15.36
N ALA A 87 0.17 7.21 14.33
CA ALA A 87 -0.20 7.57 12.96
C ALA A 87 -0.75 6.37 12.19
N ALA A 88 -1.86 6.54 11.47
CA ALA A 88 -2.36 5.50 10.58
C ALA A 88 -1.44 5.33 9.36
N VAL A 89 -1.05 4.10 9.08
CA VAL A 89 -0.18 3.74 7.95
C VAL A 89 -0.67 2.47 7.27
N THR A 90 -0.42 2.38 5.96
CA THR A 90 -0.45 1.12 5.21
C THR A 90 0.99 0.64 5.07
N MET A 91 1.31 -0.52 5.62
CA MET A 91 2.63 -1.12 5.55
C MET A 91 2.64 -2.21 4.47
N LEU A 92 3.68 -2.20 3.63
CA LEU A 92 3.91 -3.22 2.60
C LEU A 92 5.26 -3.89 2.88
N ALA A 93 5.27 -5.22 2.98
CA ALA A 93 6.50 -6.00 2.95
C ALA A 93 6.90 -6.25 1.49
N VAL A 94 7.81 -5.42 0.99
CA VAL A 94 8.39 -5.57 -0.35
C VAL A 94 9.60 -6.51 -0.33
N ALA A 95 9.87 -7.18 -1.46
CA ALA A 95 11.02 -8.07 -1.63
C ALA A 95 12.37 -7.30 -1.63
#